data_AF-A0AAE5S1W9-F1
#
_entry.id   AF-A0AAE5S1W9-F1
#
_cell.length_a   1.000
_cell.length_b   1.000
_cell.length_c   1.000
_cell.angle_alpha   90.00
_cell.angle_beta   90.00
_cell.angle_gamma   90.00
#
_symmetry.space_group_name_H-M   'P 1'
#
loop_
_entity.id
_entity.type
_entity.pdbx_description
1 polymer ?
#
loop_
_entity_poly.entity_id
_entity_poly.type
_entity_poly.pdbx_seq_one_letter_code
_entity_poly.pdbx_strand_id
1 'polypeptide(L)'
;MTQRFYVDQDGEYLGSYDDADGDMPEEFVGATEVAQKPLPPSAPRFFVDQAGKYLGSYDGPDESIPDFLAQGIQVATAPEDARQVWKDGAWLPFDLPEPISVVYAVDLWSRLTDDEALQVGAAMEGQSFRMQNIFRAANSYRSDHELWSLLFYIASSLFGEDRAKAILAPSETARE
;
A
#
# COMPACT_ATOMS: atom_id res chain seq x y z
N MET A 1 27.67 15.93 -39.84
CA MET A 1 26.30 15.45 -40.03
C MET A 1 25.71 15.36 -38.64
N THR A 2 25.06 16.44 -38.22
CA THR A 2 24.38 16.50 -36.92
C THR A 2 22.91 16.33 -37.22
N GLN A 3 22.40 15.11 -37.04
CA GLN A 3 20.98 14.83 -37.25
C GLN A 3 20.16 15.60 -36.21
N ARG A 4 19.25 16.45 -36.69
CA ARG A 4 18.32 17.23 -35.85
C ARG A 4 16.94 16.60 -35.90
N PHE A 5 16.22 16.67 -34.78
CA PHE A 5 14.89 16.09 -34.64
C PHE A 5 13.88 17.22 -34.39
N TYR A 6 12.71 17.14 -35.02
CA TYR A 6 11.71 18.20 -34.96
C TYR A 6 10.37 17.65 -34.46
N VAL A 7 9.70 18.44 -33.60
CA VAL A 7 8.34 18.20 -33.12
C VAL A 7 7.41 19.36 -33.42
N ASP A 8 6.11 19.09 -33.53
CA ASP A 8 5.09 20.12 -33.65
C ASP A 8 4.79 20.84 -32.30
N GLN A 9 3.73 21.66 -32.28
CA GLN A 9 3.30 22.41 -31.09
C GLN A 9 2.69 21.52 -30.00
N ASP A 10 2.19 20.34 -30.36
CA ASP A 10 1.60 19.34 -29.46
C ASP A 10 2.65 18.30 -28.98
N GLY A 11 3.87 18.36 -29.52
CA GLY A 11 4.99 17.47 -29.19
C GLY A 11 5.08 16.21 -30.05
N GLU A 12 4.30 16.11 -31.13
CA GLU A 12 4.32 15.00 -32.08
C GLU A 12 5.59 15.05 -32.95
N TYR A 13 6.21 13.89 -33.18
CA TYR A 13 7.45 13.80 -33.95
C TYR A 13 7.21 13.97 -35.46
N LEU A 14 7.76 15.05 -36.03
CA LEU A 14 7.61 15.39 -37.45
C LEU A 14 8.67 14.73 -38.34
N GLY A 15 9.87 14.48 -37.82
CA GLY A 15 10.96 13.88 -38.60
C GLY A 15 12.36 14.28 -38.15
N SER A 16 13.36 13.84 -38.91
CA SER A 16 14.75 14.24 -38.71
C SER A 16 15.34 14.81 -39.98
N TYR A 17 16.17 15.83 -39.84
CA TYR A 17 16.84 16.51 -40.93
C TYR A 17 18.37 16.49 -40.72
N ASP A 18 19.13 16.22 -41.78
CA ASP A 18 20.59 16.40 -41.79
C ASP A 18 20.90 17.70 -42.53
N ASP A 19 21.75 18.56 -41.94
CA ASP A 19 22.06 19.89 -42.46
C ASP A 19 23.00 19.88 -43.67
N ALA A 20 23.34 18.69 -44.18
CA ALA A 20 24.21 18.49 -45.32
C ALA A 20 23.55 18.80 -46.69
N ASP A 21 22.21 18.79 -46.79
CA ASP A 21 21.50 18.77 -48.10
C ASP A 21 20.73 20.06 -48.47
N GLY A 22 20.84 21.16 -47.70
CA GLY A 22 20.30 22.47 -48.09
C GLY A 22 19.33 23.13 -47.10
N ASP A 23 18.43 23.96 -47.61
CA ASP A 23 17.45 24.74 -46.81
C ASP A 23 16.47 23.84 -46.04
N MET A 24 16.08 24.28 -44.83
CA MET A 24 15.16 23.56 -43.96
C MET A 24 13.82 23.28 -44.68
N PRO A 25 13.34 22.02 -44.72
CA PRO A 25 12.06 21.68 -45.30
C PRO A 25 10.90 22.51 -44.76
N GLU A 26 9.97 22.90 -45.63
CA GLU A 26 8.79 23.72 -45.26
C GLU A 26 7.94 23.06 -44.16
N GLU A 27 7.94 21.74 -44.09
CA GLU A 27 7.25 20.91 -43.09
C GLU A 27 7.79 21.08 -41.65
N PHE A 28 8.98 21.64 -41.46
CA PHE A 28 9.55 21.94 -40.15
C PHE A 28 9.46 23.44 -39.78
N VAL A 29 8.85 24.27 -40.62
CA VAL A 29 8.67 25.70 -40.33
C VAL A 29 7.72 25.87 -39.14
N GLY A 30 8.25 26.38 -38.03
CA GLY A 30 7.51 26.54 -36.76
C GLY A 30 7.57 25.32 -35.83
N ALA A 31 8.28 24.26 -36.23
CA ALA A 31 8.58 23.11 -35.38
C ALA A 31 9.61 23.46 -34.29
N THR A 32 9.58 22.74 -33.17
CA THR A 32 10.59 22.85 -32.11
C THR A 32 11.69 21.82 -32.35
N GLU A 33 12.94 22.27 -32.42
CA GLU A 33 14.10 21.37 -32.49
C GLU A 33 14.33 20.71 -31.12
N VAL A 34 14.44 19.39 -31.10
CA VAL A 34 14.73 18.60 -29.90
C VAL A 34 16.05 17.86 -30.05
N ALA A 35 16.78 17.73 -28.94
CA ALA A 35 18.12 17.15 -28.94
C ALA A 35 18.13 15.63 -29.25
N GLN A 36 16.99 14.95 -29.10
CA GLN A 36 16.83 13.52 -29.33
C GLN A 36 15.47 13.25 -29.98
N LYS A 37 15.39 12.18 -30.78
CA LYS A 37 14.13 11.71 -31.34
C LYS A 37 13.12 11.45 -30.21
N PRO A 38 11.96 12.13 -30.21
CA PRO A 38 10.87 11.84 -29.27
C PRO A 38 10.46 10.37 -29.39
N LEU A 39 10.22 9.75 -28.24
CA LEU A 39 9.67 8.40 -28.20
C LEU A 39 8.17 8.49 -28.53
N PRO A 40 7.63 7.57 -29.33
CA PRO A 40 6.19 7.55 -29.60
C PRO A 40 5.43 7.34 -28.27
N PRO A 41 4.25 7.95 -28.10
CA PRO A 41 3.41 7.66 -26.94
C PRO A 41 3.04 6.17 -26.95
N SER A 42 3.35 5.45 -25.88
CA SER A 42 3.02 4.03 -25.76
C SER A 42 2.10 3.78 -24.57
N ALA A 43 1.18 2.81 -24.71
CA ALA A 43 0.32 2.42 -23.61
C ALA A 43 1.15 1.77 -22.49
N PRO A 44 0.84 2.02 -21.20
CA PRO A 44 1.56 1.39 -20.11
C PRO A 44 1.40 -0.12 -20.16
N ARG A 45 2.51 -0.84 -20.06
CA ARG A 45 2.58 -2.29 -20.03
C ARG A 45 3.05 -2.75 -18.68
N PHE A 46 2.47 -3.84 -18.19
CA PHE A 46 2.75 -4.36 -16.85
C PHE A 46 3.40 -5.74 -16.99
N PHE A 47 4.40 -6.03 -16.16
CA PHE A 47 5.16 -7.27 -16.28
C PHE A 47 5.19 -8.01 -14.94
N VAL A 48 5.11 -9.33 -15.02
CA VAL A 48 5.26 -10.23 -13.87
C VAL A 48 6.33 -11.28 -14.18
N ASP A 49 6.93 -11.88 -13.15
CA ASP A 49 7.82 -13.02 -13.33
C ASP A 49 7.03 -14.33 -13.57
N GLN A 50 7.75 -15.43 -13.78
CA GLN A 50 7.16 -16.77 -13.97
C GLN A 50 6.36 -17.27 -12.75
N ALA A 51 6.59 -16.70 -11.57
CA ALA A 51 5.84 -17.00 -10.36
C ALA A 51 4.64 -16.05 -10.16
N GLY A 52 4.41 -15.10 -11.08
CA GLY A 52 3.34 -14.12 -11.02
C GLY A 52 3.64 -12.89 -10.16
N LYS A 53 4.89 -12.71 -9.70
CA LYS A 53 5.27 -11.53 -8.91
C LYS A 53 5.43 -10.31 -9.82
N TYR A 54 4.91 -9.17 -9.41
CA TYR A 54 5.04 -7.93 -10.16
C TYR A 54 6.49 -7.46 -10.28
N LEU A 55 6.91 -7.19 -11.53
CA LEU A 55 8.25 -6.69 -11.87
C LEU A 55 8.26 -5.17 -12.11
N GLY A 56 7.15 -4.62 -12.60
CA GLY A 56 7.01 -3.20 -12.86
C GLY A 56 6.14 -2.87 -14.08
N SER A 57 6.05 -1.58 -14.36
CA SER A 57 5.41 -1.04 -15.56
C SER A 57 6.44 -0.43 -16.50
N TYR A 58 6.14 -0.42 -17.79
CA TYR A 58 6.94 0.21 -18.82
C TYR A 58 6.06 0.85 -19.90
N ASP A 59 6.33 2.11 -20.18
CA ASP A 59 5.61 2.99 -21.09
C ASP A 59 6.52 3.57 -22.20
N GLY A 60 7.74 3.05 -22.35
CA GLY A 60 8.63 3.35 -23.48
C GLY A 60 8.43 2.40 -24.67
N PRO A 61 9.24 2.54 -25.74
CA PRO A 61 9.11 1.71 -26.93
C PRO A 61 9.67 0.30 -26.72
N ASP A 62 9.17 -0.64 -27.50
CA ASP A 62 9.50 -2.08 -27.42
C ASP A 62 11.00 -2.37 -27.51
N GLU A 63 11.69 -1.58 -28.33
CA GLU A 63 13.13 -1.69 -28.59
C GLU A 63 13.99 -1.35 -27.36
N SER A 64 13.43 -0.66 -26.36
CA SER A 64 14.15 -0.23 -25.16
C SER A 64 13.54 -0.79 -23.86
N ILE A 65 12.76 -1.86 -23.94
CA ILE A 65 12.31 -2.59 -22.74
C ILE A 65 13.55 -3.07 -21.98
N PRO A 66 13.72 -2.73 -20.69
CA PRO A 66 14.82 -3.23 -19.88
C PRO A 66 14.85 -4.76 -19.84
N ASP A 67 16.06 -5.36 -19.86
CA ASP A 67 16.24 -6.82 -19.87
C ASP A 67 15.51 -7.54 -18.73
N PHE A 68 15.39 -6.91 -17.56
CA PHE A 68 14.69 -7.48 -16.42
C PHE A 68 13.17 -7.60 -16.62
N LEU A 69 12.58 -6.77 -17.51
CA LEU A 69 11.17 -6.85 -17.92
C LEU A 69 11.00 -7.69 -19.18
N ALA A 70 12.00 -7.76 -20.04
CA ALA A 70 11.96 -8.53 -21.29
C ALA A 70 11.75 -10.05 -21.06
N GLN A 71 12.17 -10.56 -19.90
CA GLN A 71 11.91 -11.96 -19.48
C GLN A 71 10.57 -12.15 -18.74
N GLY A 72 9.89 -11.05 -18.45
CA GLY A 72 8.61 -11.03 -17.75
C GLY A 72 7.43 -11.37 -18.67
N ILE A 73 6.36 -11.86 -18.07
CA ILE A 73 5.07 -12.07 -18.72
C ILE A 73 4.32 -10.73 -18.69
N GLN A 74 3.92 -10.23 -19.85
CA GLN A 74 3.10 -9.03 -19.94
C GLN A 74 1.67 -9.33 -19.48
N VAL A 75 1.12 -8.48 -18.62
CA VAL A 75 -0.25 -8.58 -18.10
C VAL A 75 -1.03 -7.30 -18.40
N ALA A 76 -2.36 -7.41 -18.37
CA ALA A 76 -3.26 -6.34 -18.82
C ALA A 76 -3.34 -5.16 -17.83
N THR A 77 -3.14 -5.41 -16.53
CA THR A 77 -3.29 -4.39 -15.48
C THR A 77 -2.19 -4.49 -14.44
N ALA A 78 -1.84 -3.37 -13.81
CA ALA A 78 -1.04 -3.35 -12.59
C ALA A 78 -1.79 -4.05 -11.43
N PRO A 79 -1.07 -4.55 -10.41
CA PRO A 79 -1.69 -4.92 -9.16
C PRO A 79 -2.15 -3.67 -8.39
N GLU A 80 -3.13 -3.84 -7.51
CA GLU A 80 -3.53 -2.82 -6.53
C GLU A 80 -2.50 -2.74 -5.39
N ASP A 81 -1.88 -3.87 -5.05
CA ASP A 81 -0.80 -3.98 -4.07
C ASP A 81 0.36 -4.81 -4.65
N ALA A 82 1.60 -4.32 -4.53
CA ALA A 82 2.79 -4.98 -5.08
C ALA A 82 3.05 -6.40 -4.53
N ARG A 83 2.37 -6.81 -3.44
CA ARG A 83 2.41 -8.15 -2.86
C ARG A 83 1.41 -9.11 -3.50
N GLN A 84 0.49 -8.63 -4.34
CA GLN A 84 -0.41 -9.50 -5.10
C GLN A 84 0.38 -10.35 -6.09
N VAL A 85 -0.17 -11.54 -6.35
CA VAL A 85 0.40 -12.50 -7.29
C VAL A 85 -0.55 -12.65 -8.46
N TRP A 86 -0.02 -12.53 -9.67
CA TRP A 86 -0.75 -12.80 -10.90
C TRP A 86 -0.85 -14.30 -11.13
N LYS A 87 -2.07 -14.80 -11.23
CA LYS A 87 -2.34 -16.23 -11.48
C LYS A 87 -3.62 -16.40 -12.28
N ASP A 88 -3.59 -17.31 -13.25
CA ASP A 88 -4.76 -17.70 -14.05
C ASP A 88 -5.49 -16.50 -14.71
N GLY A 89 -4.74 -15.48 -15.11
CA GLY A 89 -5.27 -14.30 -15.79
C GLY A 89 -5.81 -13.20 -14.87
N ALA A 90 -5.58 -13.28 -13.56
CA ALA A 90 -6.02 -12.27 -12.60
C ALA A 90 -5.03 -12.05 -11.45
N TRP A 91 -5.11 -10.89 -10.80
CA TRP A 91 -4.44 -10.63 -9.53
C TRP A 91 -5.17 -11.31 -8.39
N LEU A 92 -4.47 -12.15 -7.64
CA LEU A 92 -5.03 -12.72 -6.41
C LEU A 92 -5.21 -11.61 -5.37
N PRO A 93 -6.29 -11.64 -4.57
CA PRO A 93 -6.47 -10.70 -3.48
C PRO A 93 -5.32 -10.87 -2.48
N PHE A 94 -4.74 -9.75 -2.06
CA PHE A 94 -3.82 -9.72 -0.94
C PHE A 94 -4.59 -9.24 0.29
N ASP A 95 -4.76 -10.12 1.27
CA ASP A 95 -5.40 -9.77 2.53
C ASP A 95 -4.34 -9.23 3.49
N LEU A 96 -4.48 -7.98 3.90
CA LEU A 96 -3.64 -7.40 4.94
C LEU A 96 -4.02 -8.09 6.25
N PRO A 97 -3.06 -8.66 7.01
CA PRO A 97 -3.38 -9.15 8.35
C PRO A 97 -3.98 -7.99 9.16
N GLU A 98 -5.09 -8.27 9.86
CA GLU A 98 -5.71 -7.25 10.71
C GLU A 98 -4.68 -6.66 11.67
N PRO A 99 -4.61 -5.32 11.82
CA PRO A 99 -3.66 -4.70 12.71
C PRO A 99 -3.92 -5.15 14.15
N ILE A 100 -2.90 -5.72 14.79
CA ILE A 100 -2.99 -6.15 16.18
C ILE A 100 -2.99 -4.90 17.05
N SER A 101 -4.11 -4.64 17.70
CA SER A 101 -4.24 -3.56 18.69
C SER A 101 -3.60 -4.00 19.99
N VAL A 102 -2.75 -3.14 20.55
CA VAL A 102 -2.08 -3.37 21.83
C VAL A 102 -2.50 -2.27 22.80
N VAL A 103 -2.96 -2.65 23.98
CA VAL A 103 -3.30 -1.72 25.06
C VAL A 103 -2.48 -2.10 26.28
N TYR A 104 -1.66 -1.18 26.77
CA TYR A 104 -0.95 -1.38 28.03
C TYR A 104 -1.91 -1.30 29.21
N ALA A 105 -1.64 -2.07 30.26
CA ALA A 105 -2.48 -2.09 31.44
C ALA A 105 -2.63 -0.69 32.07
N VAL A 106 -1.55 0.10 32.08
CA VAL A 106 -1.59 1.49 32.56
C VAL A 106 -2.61 2.32 31.80
N ASP A 107 -2.62 2.25 30.46
CA ASP A 107 -3.55 3.02 29.64
C ASP A 107 -5.00 2.53 29.80
N LEU A 108 -5.19 1.20 29.86
CA LEU A 108 -6.50 0.60 30.12
C LEU A 108 -7.11 1.17 31.41
N TRP A 109 -6.34 1.11 32.51
CA TRP A 109 -6.81 1.56 33.82
C TRP A 109 -6.93 3.08 33.91
N SER A 110 -6.05 3.84 33.26
CA SER A 110 -6.11 5.30 33.27
C SER A 110 -7.29 5.88 32.49
N ARG A 111 -7.86 5.12 31.54
CA ARG A 111 -9.04 5.53 30.76
C ARG A 111 -10.36 5.24 31.45
N LEU A 112 -10.34 4.32 32.41
CA LEU A 112 -11.48 3.99 33.26
C LEU A 112 -11.58 5.03 34.37
N THR A 113 -12.80 5.42 34.70
CA THR A 113 -13.10 6.07 35.98
C THR A 113 -13.01 5.05 37.12
N ASP A 114 -12.88 5.50 38.36
CA ASP A 114 -12.82 4.61 39.53
C ASP A 114 -14.05 3.66 39.60
N ASP A 115 -15.24 4.18 39.32
CA ASP A 115 -16.48 3.40 39.29
C ASP A 115 -16.49 2.36 38.16
N GLU A 116 -15.99 2.71 36.97
CA GLU A 116 -15.86 1.77 35.85
C GLU A 116 -14.81 0.69 36.17
N ALA A 117 -13.68 1.06 36.78
CA ALA A 117 -12.64 0.13 37.19
C ALA A 117 -13.15 -0.88 38.24
N LEU A 118 -13.95 -0.42 39.20
CA LEU A 118 -14.62 -1.28 40.18
C LEU A 118 -15.57 -2.28 39.50
N GLN A 119 -16.37 -1.83 38.53
CA GLN A 119 -17.30 -2.69 37.78
C GLN A 119 -16.57 -3.74 36.94
N VAL A 120 -15.49 -3.36 36.27
CA VAL A 120 -14.63 -4.31 35.52
C VAL A 120 -14.00 -5.33 36.47
N GLY A 121 -13.51 -4.87 37.63
CA GLY A 121 -12.98 -5.74 38.68
C GLY A 121 -14.00 -6.78 39.15
N ALA A 122 -15.21 -6.35 39.46
CA ALA A 122 -16.31 -7.24 39.88
C ALA A 122 -16.71 -8.23 38.77
N ALA A 123 -16.78 -7.80 37.51
CA ALA A 123 -17.04 -8.68 36.38
C ALA A 123 -15.94 -9.74 36.19
N MET A 124 -14.68 -9.36 36.47
CA MET A 124 -13.53 -10.26 36.38
C MET A 124 -13.54 -11.32 37.51
N GLU A 125 -14.11 -11.04 38.68
CA GLU A 125 -14.26 -12.03 39.76
C GLU A 125 -15.16 -13.21 39.38
N GLY A 126 -16.06 -13.03 38.42
CA GLY A 126 -16.87 -14.11 37.85
C GLY A 126 -16.11 -15.04 36.90
N GLN A 127 -14.88 -14.70 36.52
CA GLN A 127 -14.06 -15.48 35.59
C GLN A 127 -13.30 -16.60 36.31
N SER A 128 -12.79 -17.57 35.54
CA SER A 128 -11.96 -18.63 36.12
C SER A 128 -10.71 -18.06 36.81
N PHE A 129 -10.21 -18.77 37.84
CA PHE A 129 -9.01 -18.35 38.57
C PHE A 129 -7.80 -18.12 37.65
N ARG A 130 -7.68 -18.92 36.58
CA ARG A 130 -6.65 -18.73 35.55
C ARG A 130 -6.78 -17.35 34.89
N MET A 131 -7.98 -16.99 34.44
CA MET A 131 -8.21 -15.74 33.70
C MET A 131 -8.00 -14.53 34.60
N GLN A 132 -8.46 -14.61 35.86
CA GLN A 132 -8.20 -13.58 36.85
C GLN A 132 -6.69 -13.34 37.06
N ASN A 133 -5.89 -14.40 37.17
CA ASN A 133 -4.45 -14.26 37.35
C ASN A 133 -3.75 -13.74 36.10
N ILE A 134 -4.13 -14.19 34.90
CA ILE A 134 -3.58 -13.65 33.65
C ILE A 134 -3.89 -12.16 33.54
N PHE A 135 -5.13 -11.77 33.80
CA PHE A 135 -5.55 -10.36 33.76
C PHE A 135 -4.76 -9.49 34.74
N ARG A 136 -4.63 -9.91 36.00
CA ARG A 136 -3.88 -9.14 37.01
C ARG A 136 -2.38 -9.07 36.72
N ALA A 137 -1.80 -10.10 36.09
CA ALA A 137 -0.37 -10.16 35.79
C ALA A 137 -0.01 -9.53 34.43
N ALA A 138 -0.99 -9.26 33.56
CA ALA A 138 -0.75 -8.74 32.23
C ALA A 138 -0.29 -7.28 32.27
N ASN A 139 0.83 -6.99 31.60
CA ASN A 139 1.29 -5.62 31.35
C ASN A 139 0.66 -5.03 30.09
N SER A 140 0.15 -5.87 29.19
CA SER A 140 -0.52 -5.47 27.96
C SER A 140 -1.57 -6.49 27.52
N TYR A 141 -2.53 -6.01 26.75
CA TYR A 141 -3.62 -6.75 26.15
C TYR A 141 -3.55 -6.59 24.63
N ARG A 142 -3.60 -7.70 23.90
CA ARG A 142 -3.49 -7.72 22.44
C ARG A 142 -4.77 -8.23 21.79
N SER A 143 -5.19 -7.62 20.68
CA SER A 143 -6.44 -8.00 20.00
C SER A 143 -6.47 -9.42 19.46
N ASP A 144 -5.31 -10.05 19.25
CA ASP A 144 -5.16 -11.43 18.81
C ASP A 144 -5.13 -12.46 19.97
N HIS A 145 -5.34 -12.02 21.21
CA HIS A 145 -5.33 -12.87 22.40
C HIS A 145 -6.74 -13.08 22.99
N GLU A 146 -7.00 -14.26 23.58
CA GLU A 146 -8.31 -14.64 24.16
C GLU A 146 -8.83 -13.63 25.19
N LEU A 147 -7.92 -13.00 25.94
CA LEU A 147 -8.23 -12.02 26.96
C LEU A 147 -8.85 -10.72 26.41
N TRP A 148 -8.51 -10.35 25.16
CA TRP A 148 -9.08 -9.17 24.53
C TRP A 148 -10.56 -9.32 24.25
N SER A 149 -10.96 -10.48 23.71
CA SER A 149 -12.38 -10.77 23.45
C SER A 149 -13.20 -10.70 24.73
N LEU A 150 -12.64 -11.21 25.84
CA LEU A 150 -13.26 -11.12 27.16
C LEU A 150 -13.37 -9.66 27.63
N LEU A 151 -12.31 -8.87 27.50
CA LEU A 151 -12.33 -7.45 27.90
C LEU A 151 -13.31 -6.63 27.08
N PHE A 152 -13.32 -6.82 25.77
CA PHE A 152 -14.26 -6.15 24.88
C PHE A 152 -15.70 -6.52 25.22
N TYR A 153 -15.97 -7.79 25.48
CA TYR A 153 -17.29 -8.25 25.92
C TYR A 153 -17.70 -7.63 27.27
N ILE A 154 -16.84 -7.67 28.29
CA ILE A 154 -17.14 -7.08 29.60
C ILE A 154 -17.39 -5.58 29.47
N ALA A 155 -16.49 -4.85 28.80
CA ALA A 155 -16.60 -3.41 28.65
C ALA A 155 -17.84 -3.00 27.84
N SER A 156 -18.16 -3.73 26.75
CA SER A 156 -19.36 -3.45 25.95
C SER A 156 -20.64 -3.78 26.70
N SER A 157 -20.65 -4.85 27.50
CA SER A 157 -21.79 -5.21 28.34
C SER A 157 -22.02 -4.21 29.48
N LEU A 158 -20.97 -3.62 30.05
CA LEU A 158 -21.08 -2.69 31.17
C LEU A 158 -21.33 -1.25 30.72
N PHE A 159 -20.66 -0.82 29.65
CA PHE A 159 -20.56 0.60 29.28
C PHE A 159 -21.04 0.92 27.86
N GLY A 160 -21.44 -0.10 27.10
CA GLY A 160 -21.78 0.04 25.68
C GLY A 160 -20.56 -0.04 24.75
N GLU A 161 -20.83 -0.31 23.47
CA GLU A 161 -19.80 -0.61 22.48
C GLU A 161 -18.84 0.58 22.23
N ASP A 162 -19.36 1.79 22.14
CA ASP A 162 -18.54 2.98 21.88
C ASP A 162 -17.57 3.27 23.02
N ARG A 163 -18.02 3.12 24.28
CA ARG A 163 -17.15 3.30 25.44
C ARG A 163 -16.12 2.18 25.54
N ALA A 164 -16.50 0.95 25.23
CA ALA A 164 -15.56 -0.19 25.15
C ALA A 164 -14.46 0.05 24.12
N LYS A 165 -14.81 0.55 22.93
CA LYS A 165 -13.84 0.93 21.89
C LYS A 165 -12.90 2.04 22.36
N ALA A 166 -13.41 3.04 23.07
CA ALA A 166 -12.57 4.11 23.61
C ALA A 166 -11.59 3.61 24.70
N ILE A 167 -12.05 2.74 25.59
CA ILE A 167 -11.23 2.13 26.64
C ILE A 167 -10.14 1.25 26.02
N LEU A 168 -10.49 0.43 25.02
CA LEU A 168 -9.61 -0.52 24.35
C LEU A 168 -8.94 0.05 23.08
N ALA A 169 -8.95 1.37 22.90
CA ALA A 169 -8.22 2.01 21.81
C ALA A 169 -6.73 1.67 21.90
N PRO A 170 -5.98 1.46 20.80
CA PRO A 170 -4.55 1.18 20.88
C PRO A 170 -3.82 2.20 21.77
N SER A 171 -2.90 1.73 22.60
CA SER A 171 -1.98 2.60 23.31
C SER A 171 -1.12 3.35 22.29
N GLU A 172 -0.88 4.64 22.52
CA GLU A 172 0.17 5.31 21.76
C GLU A 172 1.49 4.63 22.12
N THR A 173 2.10 3.93 21.16
CA THR A 173 3.47 3.46 21.32
C THR A 173 4.31 4.68 21.67
N ALA A 174 4.95 4.67 22.84
CA ALA A 174 5.89 5.70 23.24
C ALA A 174 6.81 5.98 22.04
N ARG A 175 6.69 7.17 21.46
CA ARG A 175 7.71 7.68 20.54
C ARG A 175 8.96 7.86 21.39
N GLU A 176 9.85 6.88 21.34
CA GLU A 176 11.25 7.06 21.75
C GLU A 176 12.01 7.84 20.67
#